data_AF-A0AAV1JFY5-F1
#
_entry.id   AF-A0AAV1JFY5-F1
#
_cell.length_a   1.000
_cell.length_b   1.000
_cell.length_c   1.000
_cell.angle_alpha   90.00
_cell.angle_beta   90.00
_cell.angle_gamma   90.00
#
_symmetry.space_group_name_H-M   'P 1'
#
loop_
_entity.id
_entity.type
_entity.pdbx_description
1 polymer ?
#
loop_
_entity_poly.entity_id
_entity_poly.type
_entity_poly.pdbx_seq_one_letter_code
_entity_poly.pdbx_strand_id
1 'polypeptide(L)'
;MTFRKEFYSLCLVLIGLVLVNAEDVQISLPAEAEVLKGNCSCGGFPTSKPEANSSPLLSQTPGLVVSCDEEGSTTCKNLCNALAIATKAKGPEILCNRLKDADELKLSAFYKICDMPWVYADMTADESLCCQDSIVKVCPSADRGTMTTPSVNGEK
;
A
#
# COMPACT_ATOMS: atom_id res chain seq x y z
N MET A 1 -31.41 19.45 -36.76
CA MET A 1 -29.96 19.57 -36.54
C MET A 1 -29.60 21.04 -36.35
N THR A 2 -29.70 21.58 -35.13
CA THR A 2 -29.40 23.01 -34.88
C THR A 2 -28.95 23.24 -33.43
N PHE A 3 -27.92 22.52 -32.96
CA PHE A 3 -27.39 22.67 -31.58
C PHE A 3 -25.87 22.91 -31.53
N ARG A 4 -25.22 23.03 -32.69
CA ARG A 4 -23.75 23.12 -32.81
C ARG A 4 -23.19 24.54 -33.00
N LYS A 5 -24.04 25.56 -33.21
CA LYS A 5 -23.56 26.93 -33.49
C LYS A 5 -23.30 27.78 -32.25
N GLU A 6 -24.01 27.53 -31.15
CA GLU A 6 -23.90 28.38 -29.95
C GLU A 6 -22.60 28.15 -29.14
N PHE A 7 -22.02 26.96 -29.21
CA PHE A 7 -20.79 26.65 -28.48
C PHE A 7 -19.52 27.23 -29.10
N TYR A 8 -19.53 27.47 -30.42
CA TYR A 8 -18.35 28.01 -31.12
C TYR A 8 -18.13 29.49 -30.79
N SER A 9 -19.22 30.22 -30.52
CA SER A 9 -19.17 31.63 -30.15
C SER A 9 -18.57 31.84 -28.76
N LEU A 10 -18.90 30.99 -27.79
CA LEU A 10 -18.38 31.11 -26.42
C LEU A 10 -16.87 30.83 -26.34
N CYS A 11 -16.36 29.89 -27.14
CA CYS A 11 -14.92 29.59 -27.18
C CYS A 11 -14.09 30.74 -27.77
N LEU A 12 -14.60 31.46 -28.76
CA LEU A 12 -13.85 32.57 -29.37
C LEU A 12 -13.74 33.79 -28.45
N VAL A 13 -14.74 34.04 -27.60
CA VAL A 13 -14.70 35.15 -26.62
C VAL A 13 -13.67 34.90 -25.52
N LEU A 14 -13.49 33.64 -25.09
CA LEU A 14 -12.52 33.29 -24.03
C LEU A 14 -11.06 33.36 -24.52
N ILE A 15 -10.79 33.06 -25.79
CA ILE A 15 -9.44 33.12 -26.36
C ILE A 15 -8.98 34.59 -26.54
N GLY A 16 -9.92 35.52 -26.74
CA GLY A 16 -9.62 36.95 -26.93
C GLY A 16 -9.19 37.72 -25.68
N LEU A 17 -9.34 37.16 -24.47
CA LEU A 17 -9.02 37.82 -23.20
C LEU A 17 -7.59 37.59 -22.69
N VAL A 18 -6.78 36.79 -23.39
CA VAL A 18 -5.44 36.38 -22.92
C VAL A 18 -4.30 37.23 -23.51
N LEU A 19 -4.60 38.32 -24.22
CA LEU A 19 -3.59 39.21 -24.81
C LEU A 19 -3.52 40.54 -24.07
N VAL A 20 -2.93 40.56 -22.87
CA VAL A 20 -2.40 41.78 -22.25
C VAL A 20 -1.03 41.51 -21.61
N ASN A 21 -0.02 42.06 -22.28
CA ASN A 21 1.34 42.48 -21.89
C ASN A 21 2.35 41.51 -21.26
N ALA A 22 3.46 41.38 -22.00
CA ALA A 22 4.77 40.98 -21.52
C ALA A 22 5.45 42.16 -20.81
N GLU A 23 5.57 42.07 -19.48
CA GLU A 23 6.63 42.71 -18.71
C GLU A 23 7.27 41.63 -17.84
N ASP A 24 8.59 41.53 -17.94
CA ASP A 24 9.46 40.49 -17.39
C ASP A 24 9.36 40.45 -15.85
N VAL A 25 8.48 39.59 -15.34
CA VAL A 25 8.59 39.07 -13.98
C VAL A 25 9.04 37.63 -14.13
N GLN A 26 10.35 37.42 -14.03
CA GLN A 26 10.95 36.10 -13.85
C GLN A 26 10.50 35.53 -12.49
N ILE A 27 9.26 35.05 -12.43
CA ILE A 27 8.87 34.05 -11.46
C ILE A 27 9.47 32.76 -12.01
N SER A 28 10.71 32.48 -11.65
CA SER A 28 11.22 31.13 -11.65
C SER A 28 10.28 30.31 -10.78
N LEU A 29 9.30 29.64 -11.39
CA LEU A 29 8.63 28.48 -10.80
C LEU A 29 9.76 27.59 -10.29
N PRO A 30 9.84 27.30 -8.98
CA PRO A 30 10.77 26.29 -8.52
C PRO A 30 10.49 25.04 -9.32
N ALA A 31 11.51 24.61 -10.07
CA ALA A 31 11.59 23.29 -10.65
C ALA A 31 11.19 22.31 -9.56
N GLU A 32 10.17 21.49 -9.85
CA GLU A 32 9.76 20.34 -9.06
C GLU A 32 9.50 20.68 -7.59
N ALA A 33 8.22 20.76 -7.21
CA ALA A 33 7.90 20.41 -5.83
C ALA A 33 8.50 19.02 -5.60
N GLU A 34 9.66 18.96 -4.94
CA GLU A 34 10.22 17.73 -4.46
C GLU A 34 9.07 17.07 -3.71
N VAL A 35 8.53 15.99 -4.28
CA VAL A 35 7.51 15.18 -3.60
C VAL A 35 8.22 14.79 -2.32
N LEU A 36 7.89 15.47 -1.22
CA LEU A 36 8.59 15.35 0.05
C LEU A 36 8.68 13.87 0.34
N LYS A 37 9.87 13.29 0.13
CA LYS A 37 10.07 11.87 0.31
C LYS A 37 9.93 11.68 1.81
N GLY A 38 8.80 11.12 2.21
CA GLY A 38 8.49 10.91 3.62
C GLY A 38 9.61 10.12 4.29
N ASN A 39 9.81 10.37 5.57
CA ASN A 39 10.78 9.62 6.38
C ASN A 39 10.11 8.49 7.17
N CYS A 40 8.83 8.19 6.90
CA CYS A 40 8.14 6.99 7.37
C CYS A 40 8.07 5.94 6.26
N SER A 41 8.48 4.71 6.55
CA SER A 41 8.40 3.57 5.63
C SER A 41 7.65 2.41 6.27
N CYS A 42 6.78 1.77 5.51
CA CYS A 42 6.05 0.56 5.88
C CYS A 42 6.64 -0.63 5.15
N GLY A 43 6.78 -1.76 5.85
CA GLY A 43 7.40 -2.98 5.34
C GLY A 43 6.55 -4.21 5.63
N GLY A 44 6.56 -5.18 4.73
CA GLY A 44 5.99 -6.51 4.95
C GLY A 44 7.08 -7.57 5.02
N PHE A 45 7.15 -8.29 6.14
CA PHE A 45 8.09 -9.39 6.37
C PHE A 45 7.34 -10.73 6.45
N PRO A 46 7.96 -11.87 6.12
CA PRO A 46 7.33 -13.19 6.22
C PRO A 46 7.20 -13.71 7.68
N THR A 47 7.69 -12.94 8.66
CA THR A 47 7.66 -13.30 10.08
C THR A 47 7.69 -12.03 10.94
N SER A 48 7.17 -12.11 12.16
CA SER A 48 7.21 -11.03 13.16
C SER A 48 8.56 -10.90 13.87
N LYS A 49 9.49 -11.84 13.63
CA LYS A 49 10.85 -11.83 14.19
C LYS A 49 11.87 -12.10 13.08
N PRO A 50 12.03 -11.18 12.13
CA PRO A 50 12.93 -11.39 11.02
C PRO A 50 14.39 -11.25 11.48
N GLU A 51 15.32 -11.88 10.77
CA GLU A 51 16.75 -11.84 11.12
C GLU A 51 17.30 -10.41 11.05
N ALA A 52 18.31 -10.12 11.86
CA ALA A 52 19.02 -8.85 11.78
C ALA A 52 19.59 -8.66 10.36
N ASN A 53 19.25 -7.54 9.71
CA ASN A 53 19.59 -7.18 8.31
C ASN A 53 18.73 -7.81 7.20
N SER A 54 17.69 -8.57 7.53
CA SER A 54 16.70 -8.96 6.53
C SER A 54 16.00 -7.73 5.93
N SER A 55 15.68 -7.82 4.65
CA SER A 55 14.89 -6.80 3.95
C SER A 55 13.43 -7.21 3.85
N PRO A 56 12.49 -6.26 3.88
CA PRO A 56 11.09 -6.59 3.71
C PRO A 56 10.83 -7.13 2.30
N LEU A 57 9.88 -8.05 2.16
CA LEU A 57 9.37 -8.52 0.86
C LEU A 57 8.74 -7.36 0.07
N LEU A 58 8.18 -6.38 0.78
CA LEU A 58 7.54 -5.21 0.21
C LEU A 58 7.85 -4.02 1.10
N SER A 59 8.20 -2.90 0.49
CA SER A 59 8.34 -1.65 1.20
C SER A 59 7.62 -0.55 0.45
N GLN A 60 6.97 0.34 1.20
CA GLN A 60 6.34 1.55 0.73
C GLN A 60 6.81 2.70 1.61
N THR A 61 7.08 3.85 1.01
CA THR A 61 7.43 5.08 1.74
C THR A 61 6.35 6.10 1.44
N PRO A 62 5.26 6.14 2.22
CA PRO A 62 4.28 7.21 2.11
C PRO A 62 4.98 8.57 2.25
N GLY A 63 4.50 9.60 1.56
CA GLY A 63 5.03 10.97 1.66
C GLY A 63 4.82 11.65 3.02
N LEU A 64 4.71 10.88 4.11
CA LEU A 64 4.54 11.37 5.47
C LEU A 64 5.91 11.68 6.08
N VAL A 65 6.07 12.94 6.50
CA VAL A 65 7.20 13.38 7.33
C VAL A 65 6.78 13.32 8.80
N VAL A 66 7.55 12.60 9.61
CA VAL A 66 7.38 12.45 11.05
C VAL A 66 8.64 12.89 11.80
N SER A 67 8.52 13.16 13.09
CA SER A 67 9.68 13.32 13.98
C SER A 67 10.45 12.01 14.12
N CYS A 68 11.77 12.08 14.38
CA CYS A 68 12.60 10.90 14.62
C CYS A 68 12.58 10.49 16.11
N ASP A 69 11.40 10.44 16.72
CA ASP A 69 11.18 10.15 18.14
C ASP A 69 9.98 9.21 18.36
N GLU A 70 9.54 9.05 19.60
CA GLU A 70 8.43 8.17 19.97
C GLU A 70 7.08 8.60 19.38
N GLU A 71 6.84 9.91 19.23
CA GLU A 71 5.62 10.44 18.62
C GLU A 71 5.57 10.09 17.14
N GLY A 72 6.69 10.31 16.43
CA GLY A 72 6.81 9.95 15.02
C GLY A 72 6.77 8.45 14.78
N SER A 73 7.33 7.67 15.70
CA SER A 73 7.27 6.21 15.71
C SER A 73 5.83 5.72 15.80
N THR A 74 5.07 6.24 16.77
CA THR A 74 3.65 5.92 16.96
C THR A 74 2.82 6.32 15.75
N THR A 75 3.07 7.49 15.19
CA THR A 75 2.37 7.99 14.00
C THR A 75 2.63 7.09 12.78
N CYS A 76 3.90 6.75 12.52
CA CYS A 76 4.27 5.88 11.41
C CYS A 76 3.71 4.46 11.58
N LYS A 77 3.76 3.89 12.79
CA LYS A 77 3.13 2.61 13.11
C LYS A 77 1.64 2.61 12.78
N ASN A 78 0.91 3.63 13.24
CA ASN A 78 -0.53 3.76 13.00
C ASN A 78 -0.86 3.86 11.50
N LEU A 79 -0.06 4.63 10.74
CA LEU A 79 -0.20 4.71 9.30
C LEU A 79 0.02 3.34 8.63
N CYS A 80 1.10 2.63 8.98
CA CYS A 80 1.38 1.32 8.40
C CYS A 80 0.29 0.30 8.74
N ASN A 81 -0.27 0.38 9.95
CA ASN A 81 -1.41 -0.45 10.35
C ASN A 81 -2.66 -0.14 9.52
N ALA A 82 -2.99 1.14 9.37
CA ALA A 82 -4.12 1.58 8.55
C ALA A 82 -3.97 1.15 7.09
N LEU A 83 -2.76 1.26 6.53
CA LEU A 83 -2.46 0.81 5.17
C LEU A 83 -2.66 -0.69 5.00
N ALA A 84 -2.13 -1.53 5.90
CA ALA A 84 -2.30 -2.97 5.72
C ALA A 84 -3.78 -3.37 5.88
N ILE A 85 -4.52 -2.75 6.81
CA ILE A 85 -5.98 -2.95 6.95
C ILE A 85 -6.69 -2.58 5.65
N ALA A 86 -6.41 -1.40 5.09
CA ALA A 86 -7.02 -0.93 3.85
C ALA A 86 -6.74 -1.86 2.67
N THR A 87 -5.58 -2.52 2.68
CA THR A 87 -5.22 -3.47 1.62
C THR A 87 -5.74 -4.88 1.83
N LYS A 88 -6.35 -5.26 2.99
CA LYS A 88 -6.77 -6.65 3.25
C LYS A 88 -7.57 -7.28 2.10
N ALA A 89 -8.48 -6.53 1.49
CA ALA A 89 -9.37 -7.07 0.44
C ALA A 89 -8.67 -7.35 -0.89
N LYS A 90 -7.70 -6.53 -1.31
CA LYS A 90 -6.99 -6.66 -2.61
C LYS A 90 -5.52 -7.04 -2.48
N GLY A 91 -5.02 -7.08 -1.25
CA GLY A 91 -3.65 -7.39 -0.89
C GLY A 91 -3.23 -8.74 -1.46
N PRO A 92 -3.95 -9.85 -1.21
CA PRO A 92 -3.61 -11.16 -1.74
C PRO A 92 -3.34 -11.18 -3.25
N GLU A 93 -4.21 -10.57 -4.06
CA GLU A 93 -4.05 -10.51 -5.51
C GLU A 93 -2.82 -9.69 -5.93
N ILE A 94 -2.62 -8.51 -5.31
CA ILE A 94 -1.46 -7.64 -5.58
C ILE A 94 -0.17 -8.37 -5.21
N LEU A 95 -0.17 -9.09 -4.09
CA LEU A 95 0.96 -9.85 -3.58
C LEU A 95 1.32 -11.01 -4.49
N CYS A 96 0.35 -11.82 -4.91
CA CYS A 96 0.60 -12.93 -5.83
C CYS A 96 1.11 -12.44 -7.20
N ASN A 97 0.59 -11.33 -7.71
CA ASN A 97 1.12 -10.72 -8.92
C ASN A 97 2.59 -10.32 -8.79
N ARG A 98 3.03 -9.92 -7.60
CA ARG A 98 4.42 -9.53 -7.34
C ARG A 98 5.35 -10.70 -7.05
N LEU A 99 4.89 -11.65 -6.23
CA LEU A 99 5.68 -12.78 -5.73
C LEU A 99 5.68 -13.98 -6.69
N LYS A 100 4.66 -14.07 -7.55
CA LYS A 100 4.31 -15.22 -8.42
C LYS A 100 3.87 -16.45 -7.63
N ASP A 101 4.76 -16.99 -6.81
CA ASP A 101 4.54 -18.19 -6.02
C ASP A 101 4.83 -17.92 -4.55
N ALA A 102 3.97 -18.45 -3.68
CA ALA A 102 4.10 -18.33 -2.24
C ALA A 102 3.40 -19.54 -1.61
N ASP A 103 4.02 -20.12 -0.60
CA ASP A 103 3.46 -21.23 0.17
C ASP A 103 3.36 -20.80 1.63
N GLU A 104 2.13 -20.84 2.17
CA GLU A 104 1.82 -20.50 3.56
C GLU A 104 2.42 -19.16 4.04
N LEU A 105 2.46 -18.14 3.16
CA LEU A 105 3.10 -16.87 3.49
C LEU A 105 2.24 -16.04 4.45
N LYS A 106 2.74 -15.82 5.65
CA LYS A 106 2.09 -14.96 6.65
C LYS A 106 2.83 -13.63 6.80
N LEU A 107 2.29 -12.57 6.23
CA LEU A 107 2.93 -11.25 6.26
C LEU A 107 2.73 -10.55 7.61
N SER A 108 3.83 -10.11 8.20
CA SER A 108 3.89 -9.23 9.36
C SER A 108 4.24 -7.81 8.93
N ALA A 109 3.49 -6.83 9.42
CA ALA A 109 3.73 -5.42 9.16
C ALA A 109 4.85 -4.88 10.06
N PHE A 110 5.73 -4.11 9.46
CA PHE A 110 6.82 -3.39 10.11
C PHE A 110 6.77 -1.93 9.69
N TYR A 111 7.36 -1.07 10.51
CA TYR A 111 7.57 0.33 10.18
C TYR A 111 9.03 0.70 10.44
N LYS A 112 9.49 1.73 9.74
CA LYS A 112 10.79 2.35 9.91
C LYS A 112 10.59 3.86 9.80
N ILE A 113 11.13 4.59 10.76
CA ILE A 113 11.18 6.05 10.70
C ILE A 113 12.64 6.51 10.60
N CYS A 114 12.87 7.51 9.77
CA CYS A 114 14.20 8.04 9.49
C CYS A 114 15.17 6.89 9.11
N ASP A 115 16.40 6.89 9.60
CA ASP A 115 17.37 5.83 9.35
C ASP A 115 17.39 4.72 10.41
N MET A 116 16.35 4.63 11.25
CA MET A 116 16.28 3.64 12.32
C MET A 116 16.01 2.22 11.80
N PRO A 117 16.24 1.18 12.62
CA PRO A 117 15.89 -0.20 12.26
C PRO A 117 14.39 -0.39 12.05
N TRP A 118 14.01 -1.46 11.33
CA TRP A 118 12.62 -1.89 11.22
C TRP A 118 12.09 -2.35 12.58
N VAL A 119 10.87 -1.94 12.90
CA VAL A 119 10.16 -2.29 14.13
C VAL A 119 8.83 -2.95 13.79
N TYR A 120 8.49 -4.02 14.50
CA TYR A 120 7.22 -4.72 14.30
C TYR A 120 6.04 -3.80 14.64
N ALA A 121 5.03 -3.76 13.77
CA ALA A 121 3.89 -2.86 13.91
C ALA A 121 2.74 -3.46 14.73
N ASP A 122 2.97 -4.59 15.40
CA ASP A 122 1.97 -5.37 16.15
C ASP A 122 0.83 -5.93 15.29
N MET A 123 1.10 -6.14 14.01
CA MET A 123 0.10 -6.68 13.09
C MET A 123 0.72 -7.73 12.17
N THR A 124 0.07 -8.89 12.15
CA THR A 124 0.35 -9.99 11.23
C THR A 124 -0.95 -10.39 10.57
N ALA A 125 -0.91 -10.73 9.27
CA ALA A 125 -2.07 -11.20 8.54
C ALA A 125 -2.72 -12.37 9.28
N ASP A 126 -4.04 -12.42 9.33
CA ASP A 126 -4.77 -13.47 10.06
C ASP A 126 -4.62 -14.82 9.32
N GLU A 127 -4.81 -14.78 8.00
CA GLU A 127 -4.71 -15.90 7.08
C GLU A 127 -3.36 -15.93 6.35
N SER A 128 -2.91 -17.14 6.02
CA SER A 128 -1.76 -17.35 5.14
C SER A 128 -2.12 -17.04 3.69
N LEU A 129 -1.16 -16.53 2.93
CA LEU A 129 -1.25 -16.34 1.49
C LEU A 129 -0.58 -17.51 0.76
N CYS A 130 -1.32 -18.14 -0.15
CA CYS A 130 -0.78 -19.09 -1.10
C CYS A 130 -0.98 -18.57 -2.52
N CYS A 131 0.09 -18.59 -3.31
CA CYS A 131 0.11 -18.15 -4.69
C CYS A 131 0.67 -19.26 -5.56
N GLN A 132 0.04 -19.48 -6.71
CA GLN A 132 0.61 -20.29 -7.78
C GLN A 132 0.35 -19.60 -9.11
N ASP A 133 1.41 -19.38 -9.88
CA ASP A 133 1.33 -18.70 -11.19
C ASP A 133 0.64 -17.32 -11.09
N SER A 134 0.98 -16.54 -10.06
CA SER A 134 0.40 -15.23 -9.74
C SER A 134 -1.08 -15.23 -9.33
N ILE A 135 -1.70 -16.40 -9.14
CA ILE A 135 -3.11 -16.54 -8.72
C ILE A 135 -3.18 -16.93 -7.24
N VAL A 136 -4.07 -16.27 -6.50
CA VAL A 136 -4.37 -16.59 -5.09
C VAL A 136 -5.07 -17.95 -5.02
N LYS A 137 -4.61 -18.82 -4.11
CA LYS A 137 -5.22 -20.12 -3.82
C LYS A 137 -5.45 -20.30 -2.32
N VAL A 138 -6.31 -21.26 -1.99
CA VAL A 138 -6.53 -21.68 -0.60
C VAL A 138 -5.26 -22.40 -0.12
N CYS A 139 -4.78 -22.01 1.06
CA CYS A 139 -3.65 -22.66 1.69
C CYS A 139 -4.04 -24.01 2.33
N PRO A 140 -3.18 -25.04 2.27
CA PRO A 140 -3.44 -26.34 2.90
C PRO A 140 -3.77 -26.27 4.40
N SER A 141 -3.26 -25.28 5.12
CA SER A 141 -3.57 -25.04 6.53
C SER A 141 -5.03 -24.65 6.79
N ALA A 142 -5.68 -23.98 5.83
CA ALA A 142 -7.08 -23.56 5.94
C ALA A 142 -8.07 -24.71 5.70
N ASP A 143 -7.72 -25.68 4.85
CA ASP A 143 -8.57 -26.83 4.51
C ASP A 143 -8.73 -27.84 5.67
N ARG A 144 -7.86 -27.80 6.68
CA ARG A 144 -7.90 -28.74 7.82
C ARG A 144 -8.92 -28.36 8.90
N GLY A 145 -9.59 -27.21 8.78
CA GLY A 145 -10.57 -26.71 9.76
C GLY A 145 -11.99 -27.25 9.62
N THR A 146 -12.32 -28.00 8.55
CA THR A 146 -13.69 -28.49 8.26
C THR A 146 -13.79 -30.00 8.11
N MET A 147 -13.02 -30.77 8.87
CA MET A 147 -13.31 -32.20 9.04
C MET A 147 -14.21 -32.41 10.27
N THR A 148 -15.52 -32.19 10.08
CA THR A 148 -16.54 -32.70 11.01
C THR A 148 -16.45 -34.22 10.99
N THR A 149 -15.91 -34.81 12.05
CA THR A 149 -15.99 -36.24 12.32
C THR A 149 -17.47 -36.65 12.38
N PRO A 150 -17.95 -37.58 11.54
CA PRO A 150 -19.22 -38.24 11.80
C PRO A 150 -19.01 -39.17 12.99
N SER A 151 -19.70 -38.91 14.11
CA SER A 151 -19.91 -39.92 15.16
C SER A 151 -20.65 -41.11 14.56
N VAL A 152 -19.91 -42.14 14.17
CA VAL A 152 -20.47 -43.49 14.00
C VAL A 152 -20.66 -44.05 15.40
N ASN A 153 -21.86 -43.87 15.96
CA ASN A 153 -22.31 -44.70 17.08
C ASN A 153 -22.71 -46.06 16.51
N GLY A 154 -21.77 -46.99 16.55
CA GLY A 154 -22.03 -48.41 16.37
C GLY A 154 -21.44 -49.15 17.56
N GLU A 155 -22.26 -49.44 18.58
CA GLU A 155 -21.90 -50.42 19.59
C GLU A 155 -23.14 -51.19 20.05
N LYS A 156 -23.20 -52.43 19.56
CA LYS A 156 -23.72 -53.69 20.11
C LYS A 156 -25.02 -53.72 20.94
#